data_AF-A0A0P0XY90-F1
#
_entry.id   AF-A0A0P0XY90-F1
#
_cell.length_a   1.000
_cell.length_b   1.000
_cell.length_c   1.000
_cell.angle_alpha   90.00
_cell.angle_beta   90.00
_cell.angle_gamma   90.00
#
_symmetry.space_group_name_H-M   'P 1'
#
loop_
_entity.id
_entity.type
_entity.pdbx_description
1 polymer ?
#
loop_
_entity_poly.entity_id
_entity_poly.type
_entity_poly.pdbx_seq_one_letter_code
_entity_poly.pdbx_strand_id
1 'polypeptide(L)'
;MKKLFEANVLKSAKRKCAGASVGILLMHTHQRQNILDSALMQFMAKAIGVEPKSLSSVFEGQARGLRMNYYPPCLKADKVLGLSPHTDLDGLTLLLQVNDVQGLQINKDGKWFSDNFV
;
A
#
# COMPACT_ATOMS: atom_id res chain seq x y z
N MET A 1 6.06 1.54 -36.99
CA MET A 1 7.26 1.16 -36.20
C MET A 1 7.36 1.84 -34.84
N LYS A 2 7.14 3.16 -34.70
CA LYS A 2 7.28 3.89 -33.41
C LYS A 2 6.50 3.30 -32.23
N LYS A 3 5.20 2.97 -32.41
CA LYS A 3 4.37 2.33 -31.37
C LYS A 3 4.90 0.98 -30.89
N LEU A 4 5.47 0.16 -31.78
CA LEU A 4 6.01 -1.15 -31.43
C LEU A 4 7.31 -1.01 -30.63
N PHE A 5 8.16 -0.05 -31.00
CA PHE A 5 9.37 0.29 -30.25
C PHE A 5 9.02 0.80 -28.84
N GLU A 6 8.05 1.70 -28.72
CA GLU A 6 7.54 2.19 -27.43
C GLU A 6 6.99 1.04 -26.56
N ALA A 7 6.18 0.14 -27.13
CA ALA A 7 5.66 -1.03 -26.42
C ALA A 7 6.77 -1.98 -25.95
N ASN A 8 7.79 -2.24 -26.77
CA ASN A 8 8.93 -3.09 -26.41
C ASN A 8 9.80 -2.43 -25.33
N VAL A 9 9.98 -1.11 -25.42
CA VAL A 9 10.65 -0.32 -24.38
C VAL A 9 9.89 -0.39 -23.06
N LEU A 10 8.56 -0.26 -23.07
CA LEU A 10 7.72 -0.37 -21.87
C LEU A 10 7.77 -1.77 -21.27
N LYS A 11 7.70 -2.84 -22.09
CA LYS A 11 7.83 -4.22 -21.61
C LYS A 11 9.21 -4.49 -21.00
N SER A 12 10.28 -3.98 -21.61
CA SER A 12 11.64 -4.13 -21.08
C SER A 12 11.85 -3.35 -19.78
N ALA A 13 11.37 -2.10 -19.72
CA ALA A 13 11.41 -1.29 -18.51
C ALA A 13 10.62 -1.92 -17.37
N LYS A 14 9.38 -2.39 -17.62
CA LYS A 14 8.57 -3.10 -16.63
C LYS A 14 9.29 -4.30 -16.01
N ARG A 15 10.06 -5.07 -16.79
CA ARG A 15 10.83 -6.21 -16.24
C ARG A 15 11.99 -5.79 -15.35
N LYS A 16 12.69 -4.70 -15.67
CA LYS A 16 13.83 -4.21 -14.87
C LYS A 16 13.38 -3.40 -13.64
N CYS A 17 12.20 -2.82 -13.70
CA CYS A 17 11.70 -1.88 -12.69
C CYS A 17 10.51 -2.40 -11.90
N ALA A 18 10.01 -3.62 -12.18
CA ALA A 18 9.02 -4.27 -11.35
C ALA A 18 9.60 -4.36 -9.93
N GLY A 19 8.98 -3.65 -9.00
CA GLY A 19 9.31 -3.78 -7.59
C GLY A 19 9.11 -5.23 -7.18
N ALA A 20 10.10 -5.80 -6.50
CA ALA A 20 9.90 -7.09 -5.86
C ALA A 20 9.08 -6.82 -4.59
N SER A 21 7.84 -7.28 -4.56
CA SER A 21 7.16 -7.51 -3.29
C SER A 21 7.89 -8.68 -2.63
N VAL A 22 8.72 -8.40 -1.63
CA VAL A 22 9.19 -9.47 -0.74
C VAL A 22 7.92 -9.97 -0.07
N GLY A 23 7.65 -11.26 -0.23
CA GLY A 23 6.36 -11.89 0.08
C GLY A 23 5.80 -11.49 1.44
N ILE A 24 4.48 -11.60 1.59
CA ILE A 24 3.79 -11.30 2.85
C ILE A 24 4.41 -12.18 3.93
N LEU A 25 5.29 -11.60 4.74
CA LEU A 25 5.97 -12.31 5.80
C LEU A 25 5.02 -12.32 6.99
N LEU A 26 4.25 -13.40 7.14
CA LEU A 26 3.33 -13.64 8.26
C LEU A 26 4.07 -13.96 9.59
N MET A 27 5.33 -13.53 9.77
CA MET A 27 6.17 -14.02 10.86
C MET A 27 6.21 -13.06 12.05
N HIS A 28 5.78 -13.57 13.21
CA HIS A 28 6.02 -13.10 14.59
C HIS A 28 5.67 -11.64 14.96
N THR A 29 5.42 -10.73 14.03
CA THR A 29 4.97 -9.36 14.32
C THR A 29 3.52 -9.29 14.79
N HIS A 30 2.79 -10.41 14.67
CA HIS A 30 1.35 -10.50 14.83
C HIS A 30 0.85 -9.89 16.16
N GLN A 31 1.52 -10.16 17.28
CA GLN A 31 1.06 -9.72 18.60
C GLN A 31 1.24 -8.20 18.82
N ARG A 32 2.35 -7.60 18.38
CA ARG A 32 2.55 -6.15 18.53
C ARG A 32 1.65 -5.36 17.57
N GLN A 33 1.45 -5.85 16.35
CA GLN A 33 0.49 -5.25 15.41
C GLN A 33 -0.92 -5.24 16.00
N ASN A 34 -1.34 -6.31 16.67
CA ASN A 34 -2.67 -6.43 17.28
C ASN A 34 -2.97 -5.34 18.33
N ILE A 35 -2.01 -5.00 19.19
CA ILE A 35 -2.21 -3.94 20.18
C ILE A 35 -2.34 -2.58 19.48
N LEU A 36 -1.49 -2.33 18.48
CA LEU A 36 -1.48 -1.07 17.76
C LEU A 36 -2.74 -0.89 16.91
N ASP A 37 -3.13 -1.88 16.12
CA ASP A 37 -4.33 -1.81 15.27
C ASP A 37 -5.60 -1.69 16.09
N SER A 38 -5.73 -2.45 17.18
CA SER A 38 -6.90 -2.37 18.06
C SER A 38 -7.02 -0.99 18.70
N ALA A 39 -5.90 -0.42 19.16
CA ALA A 39 -5.89 0.94 19.71
C ALA A 39 -6.29 1.98 18.63
N LEU A 40 -5.69 1.90 17.43
CA LEU A 40 -6.00 2.81 16.33
C LEU A 40 -7.46 2.71 15.89
N MET A 41 -8.00 1.49 15.76
CA MET A 41 -9.42 1.26 15.44
C MET A 41 -10.34 1.85 16.50
N GLN A 42 -10.01 1.70 17.78
CA GLN A 42 -10.78 2.32 18.87
C GLN A 42 -10.69 3.85 18.84
N PHE A 43 -9.54 4.43 18.48
CA PHE A 43 -9.41 5.88 18.29
C PHE A 43 -10.22 6.38 17.09
N MET A 44 -10.20 5.66 15.96
CA MET A 44 -11.03 5.98 14.80
C MET A 44 -12.52 5.91 15.13
N ALA A 45 -12.95 4.87 15.84
CA ALA A 45 -14.32 4.74 16.33
C ALA A 45 -14.73 5.96 17.19
N LYS A 46 -13.88 6.38 18.13
CA LYS A 46 -14.13 7.60 18.91
C LYS A 46 -14.21 8.85 18.04
N ALA A 47 -13.31 8.99 17.06
CA ALA A 47 -13.25 10.16 16.18
C ALA A 47 -14.52 10.30 15.31
N ILE A 48 -15.15 9.19 14.93
CA ILE A 48 -16.41 9.17 14.20
C ILE A 48 -17.65 9.11 15.11
N GLY A 49 -17.48 9.21 16.44
CA GLY A 49 -18.56 9.30 17.41
C GLY A 49 -19.27 7.98 17.73
N VAL A 50 -18.64 6.83 17.49
CA VAL A 50 -19.21 5.51 17.83
C VAL A 50 -18.48 4.86 19.01
N GLU A 51 -19.05 3.78 19.54
CA GLU A 51 -18.47 3.06 20.67
C GLU A 51 -17.07 2.51 20.30
N PRO A 52 -16.03 2.71 21.14
CA PRO A 52 -14.66 2.39 20.78
C PRO A 52 -14.43 0.95 20.28
N LYS A 53 -15.00 -0.05 20.97
CA LYS A 53 -14.80 -1.46 20.62
C LYS A 53 -15.60 -1.90 19.40
N SER A 54 -16.59 -1.13 18.96
CA SER A 54 -17.43 -1.46 17.81
C SER A 54 -16.59 -1.72 16.56
N LEU A 55 -15.61 -0.86 16.25
CA LEU A 55 -14.78 -1.05 15.06
C LEU A 55 -13.74 -2.16 15.26
N SER A 56 -13.08 -2.24 16.42
CA SER A 56 -12.06 -3.26 16.67
C SER A 56 -12.63 -4.68 16.73
N SER A 57 -13.87 -4.84 17.21
CA SER A 57 -14.53 -6.15 17.31
C SER A 57 -14.85 -6.75 15.94
N VAL A 58 -15.12 -5.93 14.92
CA VAL A 58 -15.31 -6.39 13.53
C VAL A 58 -14.06 -7.10 12.99
N PHE A 59 -12.88 -6.69 13.45
CA PHE A 59 -11.59 -7.24 13.01
C PHE A 59 -10.95 -8.18 14.05
N GLU A 60 -11.68 -8.57 15.08
CA GLU A 60 -11.19 -9.51 16.08
C GLU A 60 -10.92 -10.88 15.44
N GLY A 61 -9.77 -11.48 15.78
CA GLY A 61 -9.33 -12.75 15.20
C GLY A 61 -8.92 -12.72 13.71
N GLN A 62 -9.05 -11.58 13.03
CA GLN A 62 -8.65 -11.48 11.62
C GLN A 62 -7.13 -11.53 11.45
N ALA A 63 -6.70 -12.06 10.30
CA ALA A 63 -5.30 -12.16 9.94
C ALA A 63 -4.66 -10.77 9.82
N ARG A 64 -3.39 -10.65 10.22
CA ARG A 64 -2.60 -9.43 10.05
C ARG A 64 -1.38 -9.76 9.23
N GLY A 65 -1.17 -8.99 8.17
CA GLY A 65 -0.05 -9.18 7.25
C GLY A 65 0.95 -8.03 7.34
N LEU A 66 2.20 -8.32 7.00
CA LEU A 66 3.19 -7.32 6.64
C LEU A 66 3.55 -7.51 5.17
N ARG A 67 3.39 -6.47 4.36
CA ARG A 67 3.87 -6.43 2.98
C ARG A 67 5.06 -5.48 2.89
N MET A 68 6.15 -5.96 2.30
CA MET A 68 7.33 -5.14 2.03
C MET A 68 7.57 -5.07 0.53
N ASN A 69 7.61 -3.86 -0.02
CA ASN A 69 7.88 -3.63 -1.43
C ASN A 69 9.23 -2.95 -1.58
N TYR A 70 10.12 -3.53 -2.39
CA TYR A 70 11.40 -2.92 -2.74
C TYR A 70 11.40 -2.53 -4.22
N TYR A 71 11.56 -1.24 -4.49
CA TYR A 71 11.66 -0.68 -5.83
C TYR A 71 13.12 -0.30 -6.12
N PRO A 72 13.87 -1.08 -6.90
CA PRO A 72 15.24 -0.75 -7.24
C PRO A 72 15.31 0.49 -8.16
N PRO A 73 16.46 1.20 -8.23
CA PRO A 73 16.67 2.30 -9.16
C PRO A 73 16.32 1.93 -10.61
N CYS A 74 15.48 2.74 -11.25
CA CYS A 74 14.98 2.50 -12.59
C CYS A 74 15.25 3.70 -13.50
N LEU A 75 15.97 3.49 -14.60
CA LEU A 75 16.28 4.55 -15.60
C LEU A 75 15.06 5.11 -16.33
N LYS A 76 13.91 4.41 -16.25
CA LYS A 76 12.65 4.78 -16.93
C LYS A 76 11.49 4.76 -15.93
N ALA A 77 11.75 5.21 -14.70
CA ALA A 77 10.77 5.24 -13.61
C ALA A 77 9.50 6.02 -13.99
N ASP A 78 9.63 7.04 -14.84
CA ASP A 78 8.55 7.85 -15.42
C ASP A 78 7.62 7.08 -16.36
N LYS A 79 8.00 5.88 -16.81
CA LYS A 79 7.28 5.07 -17.81
C LYS A 79 6.78 3.74 -17.27
N VAL A 80 6.94 3.49 -15.98
CA VAL A 80 6.53 2.26 -15.31
C VAL A 80 5.68 2.59 -14.10
N LEU A 81 4.75 1.70 -13.79
CA LEU A 81 4.04 1.74 -12.52
C LEU A 81 4.79 0.85 -11.54
N GLY A 82 4.86 1.26 -10.27
CA GLY A 82 5.37 0.43 -9.19
C GLY A 82 4.42 -0.74 -8.94
N LEU A 83 3.38 -0.49 -8.13
CA LEU A 83 2.27 -1.41 -7.95
C LEU A 83 1.14 -1.05 -8.91
N SER A 84 0.46 -2.05 -9.49
CA SER A 84 -0.70 -1.78 -10.35
C SER A 84 -1.84 -1.16 -9.53
N PRO A 85 -2.70 -0.33 -10.15
CA PRO A 85 -3.94 0.13 -9.51
C PRO A 85 -4.72 -1.06 -8.95
N HIS A 86 -5.14 -0.96 -7.70
CA HIS A 86 -5.87 -1.98 -6.97
C HIS A 86 -6.76 -1.30 -5.92
N THR A 87 -7.65 -2.09 -5.34
CA THR A 87 -8.38 -1.72 -4.13
C THR A 87 -7.81 -2.55 -2.99
N ASP A 88 -7.56 -1.91 -1.85
CA ASP A 88 -7.10 -2.61 -0.66
C ASP A 88 -8.16 -3.62 -0.21
N LEU A 89 -7.68 -4.78 0.26
CA LEU A 89 -8.54 -5.86 0.77
C LEU A 89 -8.65 -5.84 2.29
N ASP A 90 -7.78 -5.08 2.95
CA ASP A 90 -7.67 -5.02 4.40
C ASP A 90 -8.55 -3.92 4.98
N GLY A 91 -9.05 -4.11 6.20
CA GLY A 91 -9.83 -3.09 6.91
C GLY A 91 -9.00 -1.90 7.42
N LEU A 92 -7.72 -2.14 7.71
CA LEU A 92 -6.76 -1.13 8.09
C LEU A 92 -5.38 -1.46 7.53
N THR A 93 -4.83 -0.55 6.73
CA THR A 93 -3.46 -0.66 6.22
C THR A 93 -2.63 0.48 6.79
N LEU A 94 -1.54 0.12 7.48
CA LEU A 94 -0.52 1.08 7.91
C LEU A 94 0.60 1.07 6.89
N LEU A 95 0.65 2.10 6.04
CA LEU A 95 1.69 2.25 5.04
C LEU A 95 2.84 3.09 5.61
N LEU A 96 4.02 2.48 5.73
CA LEU A 96 5.26 3.17 6.07
C LEU A 96 6.12 3.35 4.81
N GLN A 97 6.37 4.60 4.43
CA GLN A 97 7.33 4.94 3.40
C GLN A 97 8.69 5.22 4.06
N VAL A 98 9.68 4.40 3.77
CA VAL A 98 10.98 4.42 4.49
C VAL A 98 11.91 5.54 3.98
N ASN A 99 11.62 6.12 2.82
CA ASN A 99 12.41 7.16 2.19
C ASN A 99 11.50 8.30 1.70
N ASP A 100 12.12 9.39 1.24
CA ASP A 100 11.41 10.59 0.73
C ASP A 100 10.73 10.38 -0.64
N VAL A 101 10.59 9.12 -1.09
CA VAL A 101 9.92 8.79 -2.34
C VAL A 101 8.43 8.66 -2.09
N GLN A 102 7.68 9.65 -2.55
CA GLN A 102 6.21 9.61 -2.57
C GLN A 102 5.74 8.47 -3.49
N GLY A 103 4.78 7.67 -3.02
CA GLY A 103 4.38 6.44 -3.71
C GLY A 103 2.91 6.09 -3.54
N LEU A 104 2.26 6.49 -2.44
CA LEU A 104 0.83 6.32 -2.29
C LEU A 104 0.10 7.35 -3.15
N GLN A 105 -0.80 6.83 -3.98
CA GLN A 105 -1.73 7.62 -4.76
C GLN A 105 -3.11 6.99 -4.67
N ILE A 106 -4.12 7.83 -4.47
CA ILE A 106 -5.51 7.40 -4.32
C ILE A 106 -6.29 7.87 -5.53
N ASN A 107 -7.07 6.97 -6.13
CA ASN A 107 -8.01 7.35 -7.18
C ASN A 107 -9.36 7.73 -6.57
N LYS A 108 -9.82 8.95 -6.84
CA LYS A 108 -11.17 9.41 -6.50
C LYS A 108 -11.79 10.05 -7.73
N ASP A 109 -12.98 9.57 -8.11
CA ASP A 109 -13.75 10.09 -9.25
C ASP A 109 -12.95 10.13 -10.56
N GLY A 110 -12.13 9.10 -10.80
CA GLY A 110 -11.28 8.97 -11.98
C GLY A 110 -10.02 9.82 -11.96
N LYS A 111 -9.75 10.57 -10.88
CA LYS A 111 -8.56 11.42 -10.71
C LYS A 111 -7.64 10.82 -9.67
N TRP A 112 -6.34 10.83 -9.95
CA TRP A 112 -5.30 10.38 -9.02
C TRP A 112 -4.81 11.55 -8.17
N PHE A 113 -4.81 11.36 -6.86
CA PHE A 113 -4.29 12.29 -5.87
C PHE A 113 -3.07 11.66 -5.22
N SER A 114 -1.96 12.40 -5.16
CA SER A 114 -0.79 11.99 -4.36
C SER A 114 -0.98 12.48 -2.92
N ASP A 115 -0.54 11.69 -1.96
CA ASP A 115 -0.60 12.01 -0.53
C ASP A 115 0.30 13.22 -0.20
N ASN A 116 -0.24 14.41 -0.36
CA ASN A 116 0.10 15.57 0.46
C ASN A 116 -1.00 15.74 1.52
N PHE A 117 -1.33 14.67 2.25
CA PHE A 117 -2.14 14.78 3.46
C PHE A 117 -1.29 15.53 4.50
N VAL A 118 -1.43 16.85 4.50
CA VAL A 118 -1.09 17.73 5.63
C VAL A 118 -2.07 17.47 6.76
#